data_AF-A0A8X7W3A5-F1
#
_entry.id   AF-A0A8X7W3A5-F1
#
_cell.length_a   1.000
_cell.length_b   1.000
_cell.length_c   1.000
_cell.angle_alpha   90.00
_cell.angle_beta   90.00
_cell.angle_gamma   90.00
#
_symmetry.space_group_name_H-M   'P 1'
#
loop_
_entity.id
_entity.type
_entity.pdbx_description
1 polymer ?
#
loop_
_entity_poly.entity_id
_entity_poly.type
_entity_poly.pdbx_seq_one_letter_code
_entity_poly.pdbx_strand_id
1 'polypeptide(L)'
;MGLDYSYSQPSQSETFGGDELDSEYNEVEALIQQDQAQLHYENAQPFVYPPQPEVEFGFPQICYCGSEPNIATSSDFRRYYTCDFF
;
A
#
# COMPACT_ATOMS: atom_id res chain seq x y z
N MET A 1 18.21 3.76 -27.13
CA MET A 1 18.20 5.20 -26.81
C MET A 1 17.38 5.35 -25.53
N GLY A 2 18.04 5.45 -24.37
CA GLY A 2 17.38 5.57 -23.07
C GLY A 2 17.33 7.05 -22.69
N LEU A 3 16.14 7.58 -22.42
CA LEU A 3 15.97 8.95 -21.96
C LEU A 3 16.22 8.96 -20.45
N ASP A 4 17.26 9.67 -20.02
CA ASP A 4 17.48 10.00 -18.61
C ASP A 4 16.41 11.00 -18.16
N TYR A 5 15.41 10.51 -17.42
CA TYR A 5 14.40 11.36 -16.81
C TYR A 5 14.98 11.97 -15.52
N SER A 6 15.58 13.15 -15.64
CA SER A 6 15.97 13.94 -14.48
C SER A 6 14.77 14.72 -13.95
N TYR A 7 14.11 14.17 -12.93
CA TYR A 7 13.02 14.85 -12.23
C TYR A 7 13.61 15.88 -11.26
N SER A 8 13.58 17.16 -11.65
CA SER A 8 13.89 18.27 -10.74
C SER A 8 12.59 18.68 -10.04
N GLN A 9 12.39 18.19 -8.82
CA GLN A 9 11.25 18.58 -8.00
C GLN A 9 11.33 20.09 -7.75
N PRO A 10 10.31 20.89 -8.15
CA PRO A 10 10.34 22.31 -7.86
C PRO A 10 10.33 22.51 -6.35
N SER A 11 11.23 23.35 -5.85
CA SER A 11 11.18 23.83 -4.47
C SER A 11 9.83 24.50 -4.27
N GLN A 12 9.05 24.00 -3.30
CA GLN A 12 7.77 24.54 -2.89
C GLN A 12 7.92 26.06 -2.69
N SER A 13 7.46 26.86 -3.65
CA SER A 13 7.36 28.29 -3.47
C SER A 13 6.18 28.54 -2.55
N GLU A 14 6.41 29.28 -1.46
CA GLU A 14 5.41 29.67 -0.45
C GLU A 14 4.39 30.67 -1.01
N THR A 15 3.66 30.26 -2.05
CA THR A 15 2.56 31.01 -2.64
C THR A 15 1.38 30.09 -2.98
N PHE A 16 1.29 28.96 -2.27
CA PHE A 16 0.09 28.15 -2.25
C PHE A 16 -0.56 28.31 -0.87
N GLY A 17 -1.50 29.23 -0.78
CA GLY A 17 -2.13 29.66 0.48
C GLY A 17 -2.11 31.17 0.57
N GLY A 18 -2.87 31.84 -0.30
CA GLY A 18 -3.10 33.27 -0.16
C GLY A 18 -3.72 33.55 1.21
N ASP A 19 -3.05 34.40 1.98
CA ASP A 19 -3.50 35.00 3.22
C ASP A 19 -4.80 35.79 3.01
N GLU A 20 -5.95 35.12 3.02
CA GLU A 20 -7.24 35.82 3.09
C GLU A 20 -8.38 34.85 3.41
N LEU A 21 -8.51 34.35 4.66
CA LEU A 21 -9.76 33.74 5.17
C LEU A 21 -9.72 33.31 6.66
N ASP A 22 -9.25 34.17 7.57
CA ASP A 22 -9.12 33.89 9.02
C ASP A 22 -10.42 33.42 9.72
N SER A 23 -11.59 33.62 9.11
CA SER A 23 -12.89 33.18 9.67
C SER A 23 -13.30 31.76 9.28
N GLU A 24 -12.90 31.26 8.11
CA GLU A 24 -13.30 29.92 7.62
C GLU A 24 -12.41 28.83 8.21
N TYR A 25 -11.13 29.14 8.45
CA TYR A 25 -10.21 28.25 9.15
C TYR A 25 -10.69 27.86 10.55
N ASN A 26 -11.37 28.76 11.26
CA ASN A 26 -11.87 28.49 12.62
C ASN A 26 -12.99 27.44 12.64
N GLU A 27 -13.90 27.45 11.65
CA GLU A 27 -14.98 26.46 11.56
C GLU A 27 -14.43 25.08 11.18
N VAL A 28 -13.51 25.04 10.22
CA VAL A 28 -12.84 23.81 9.78
C VAL A 28 -11.99 23.23 10.91
N GLU A 29 -11.24 24.05 11.63
CA GLU A 29 -10.42 23.61 12.76
C GLU A 29 -11.28 23.06 13.90
N ALA A 30 -12.42 23.69 14.20
CA ALA A 30 -13.37 23.18 15.20
C ALA A 30 -13.94 21.80 14.80
N LEU A 31 -14.28 21.61 13.52
CA LEU A 31 -14.74 20.31 13.00
C LEU A 31 -13.65 19.24 13.10
N ILE A 32 -12.40 19.59 12.78
CA ILE A 32 -11.26 18.69 12.92
C ILE A 32 -11.07 18.29 14.39
N GLN A 33 -11.10 19.24 15.32
CA GLN A 33 -10.95 18.96 16.75
C GLN A 33 -12.06 18.04 17.28
N GLN A 34 -13.30 18.24 16.81
CA GLN A 34 -14.43 17.38 17.16
C GLN A 34 -14.24 15.94 16.64
N ASP A 35 -13.84 15.78 15.38
CA ASP A 35 -13.58 14.47 14.78
C ASP A 35 -12.46 13.72 15.51
N GLN A 36 -11.36 14.40 15.83
CA GLN A 36 -10.27 13.82 16.62
C GLN A 36 -10.74 13.39 18.01
N ALA A 37 -11.54 14.20 18.70
CA ALA A 37 -12.09 13.85 20.01
C ALA A 37 -13.00 12.61 19.94
N GLN A 38 -13.82 12.49 18.89
CA GLN A 38 -14.65 11.32 18.65
C GLN A 38 -13.80 10.07 18.35
N LEU A 39 -12.79 10.19 17.48
CA LEU A 39 -11.87 9.10 17.18
C LEU A 39 -11.12 8.62 18.44
N HIS A 40 -10.71 9.54 19.31
CA HIS A 40 -10.08 9.19 20.59
C HIS A 40 -11.03 8.42 21.52
N TYR A 41 -12.32 8.75 21.53
CA TYR A 41 -13.32 8.03 22.31
C TYR A 41 -13.61 6.64 21.72
N GLU A 42 -13.81 6.55 20.40
CA GLU A 42 -14.12 5.31 19.69
C GLU A 42 -12.94 4.33 19.67
N ASN A 43 -11.71 4.85 19.50
CA ASN A 43 -10.47 4.07 19.48
C ASN A 43 -9.76 4.09 20.84
N ALA A 44 -10.48 4.36 21.93
CA ALA A 44 -9.91 4.35 23.29
C ALA A 44 -9.25 3.01 23.66
N GLN A 45 -9.68 1.93 22.99
CA GLN A 45 -9.05 0.62 23.08
C GLN A 45 -8.18 0.36 21.84
N PRO A 46 -6.94 -0.12 22.02
CA PRO A 46 -6.11 -0.51 20.88
C PRO A 46 -6.78 -1.65 20.14
N PHE A 47 -6.97 -1.49 18.82
CA PHE A 47 -7.40 -2.58 17.96
C PHE A 47 -6.30 -3.65 17.92
N VAL A 48 -6.54 -4.78 18.56
CA VAL A 48 -5.63 -5.93 18.51
C VAL A 48 -5.93 -6.71 17.24
N TYR A 49 -5.07 -6.56 16.23
CA TYR A 49 -5.14 -7.39 15.04
C TYR A 49 -4.93 -8.86 15.46
N PRO A 50 -5.80 -9.78 15.01
CA PRO A 50 -5.55 -11.20 15.22
C PRO A 50 -4.22 -11.58 14.55
N PRO A 51 -3.48 -12.57 15.09
CA PRO A 51 -2.32 -13.09 14.41
C PRO A 51 -2.75 -13.56 13.03
N GLN A 52 -2.02 -13.12 12.00
CA GLN A 52 -2.24 -13.63 10.66
C GLN A 52 -2.07 -15.16 10.72
N PRO A 53 -2.96 -15.93 10.06
CA PRO A 53 -2.75 -17.36 9.97
C PRO A 53 -1.36 -17.60 9.38
N GLU A 54 -0.65 -18.57 9.95
CA GLU A 54 0.56 -19.11 9.34
C GLU A 54 0.13 -19.80 8.06
N VAL A 55 -0.05 -19.02 6.99
CA VAL A 55 -0.11 -19.57 5.65
C VAL A 55 1.29 -20.08 5.38
N GLU A 56 1.43 -21.38 5.14
CA GLU A 56 2.63 -21.90 4.52
C GLU A 56 2.74 -21.19 3.16
N PHE A 57 3.49 -20.10 3.12
CA PHE A 57 4.14 -19.59 1.91
C PHE A 57 5.24 -20.58 1.50
N GLY A 58 4.83 -21.84 1.34
CA GLY A 58 5.64 -22.90 0.78
C GLY A 58 5.64 -22.78 -0.74
N PHE A 59 6.48 -23.60 -1.36
CA PHE A 59 6.35 -23.81 -2.79
C PHE A 59 4.94 -24.33 -3.10
N PRO A 60 4.28 -23.82 -4.16
CA PRO A 60 2.95 -24.27 -4.53
C PRO A 60 2.98 -25.79 -4.67
N GLN A 61 2.15 -26.48 -3.90
CA GLN A 61 2.01 -27.94 -3.93
C GLN A 61 1.03 -28.39 -5.02
N ILE A 62 0.14 -27.47 -5.42
CA ILE A 62 -0.91 -27.71 -6.40
C ILE A 62 -1.01 -26.52 -7.35
N CYS A 63 -1.15 -26.82 -8.64
CA CYS A 63 -1.54 -25.86 -9.66
C CYS A 63 -3.02 -25.48 -9.50
N TYR A 64 -3.44 -24.36 -10.09
CA TYR A 64 -4.86 -23.96 -10.13
C TYR A 64 -5.76 -24.98 -10.83
N CYS A 65 -5.20 -25.80 -11.73
CA CYS A 65 -5.90 -26.93 -12.36
C CYS A 65 -6.07 -28.15 -11.44
N GLY A 66 -5.55 -28.12 -10.22
CA GLY A 66 -5.58 -29.23 -9.26
C GLY A 66 -4.50 -30.30 -9.49
N SER A 67 -3.62 -30.11 -10.48
CA SER A 67 -2.50 -31.02 -10.77
C SER A 67 -1.25 -30.65 -9.97
N GLU A 68 -0.31 -31.58 -9.84
CA GLU A 68 1.01 -31.31 -9.26
C GLU A 68 1.82 -30.39 -10.20
N PRO A 69 2.54 -29.38 -9.67
CA PRO A 69 3.33 -28.47 -10.48
C PRO A 69 4.65 -29.09 -10.95
N ASN A 70 5.03 -28.79 -12.19
CA ASN A 70 6.30 -29.21 -12.78
C ASN A 70 7.39 -28.17 -12.59
N ILE A 71 8.64 -28.61 -12.42
CA ILE A 71 9.80 -27.73 -12.32
C ILE A 71 10.46 -27.60 -13.70
N ALA A 72 10.43 -26.40 -14.25
CA ALA A 72 11.09 -26.05 -15.51
C ALA A 72 12.32 -25.15 -15.25
N THR A 73 13.21 -25.04 -16.24
CA THR A 73 14.42 -24.21 -16.17
C THR A 73 14.43 -23.20 -17.33
N SER A 74 14.66 -21.93 -17.02
CA SER A 74 14.75 -20.84 -17.99
C SER A 74 16.10 -20.84 -18.72
N SER A 75 16.21 -20.08 -19.82
CA SER A 75 17.46 -19.83 -20.54
C SER A 75 18.57 -19.29 -19.63
N ASP A 76 18.18 -18.54 -18.60
CA ASP A 76 19.11 -17.96 -17.61
C ASP A 76 19.42 -18.91 -16.44
N PHE A 77 19.18 -20.22 -16.62
CA PHE A 77 19.39 -21.28 -15.62
C PHE A 77 18.60 -21.12 -14.31
N ARG A 78 17.51 -20.35 -14.34
CA ARG A 78 16.59 -20.19 -13.20
C ARG A 78 15.51 -21.26 -13.22
N ARG A 79 15.29 -21.94 -12.10
CA ARG A 79 14.20 -22.92 -11.93
C ARG A 79 12.90 -22.24 -11.53
N TYR A 80 11.77 -22.68 -12.09
CA TYR A 80 10.44 -22.17 -11.78
C TYR A 80 9.38 -23.28 -11.86
N TYR A 81 8.29 -23.12 -11.10
CA TYR A 81 7.15 -24.03 -11.14
C TYR A 81 6.19 -23.63 -12.26
N THR A 82 5.64 -24.61 -12.96
CA THR A 82 4.70 -24.43 -14.08
C THR A 82 3.67 -25.56 -14.11
N CYS A 83 2.62 -25.43 -14.91
CA CYS A 83 1.54 -26.40 -15.05
C CYS A 83 1.47 -26.87 -16.52
N ASP A 84 1.20 -28.16 -16.76
CA ASP A 84 1.18 -28.72 -18.13
C ASP A 84 0.03 -28.22 -18.99
N PHE A 85 -1.04 -27.73 -18.36
CA PHE A 85 -2.25 -27.30 -19.04
C PHE A 85 -2.38 -25.77 -18.95
N PHE A 86 -2.24 -25.12 -20.11
CA PHE A 86 -2.67 -23.74 -20.36
C PHE A 86 -4.05 -23.74 -21.01
#